data_AF-A0A5D2V548-F1
#
_entry.id   AF-A0A5D2V548-F1
#
_cell.length_a   1.000
_cell.length_b   1.000
_cell.length_c   1.000
_cell.angle_alpha   90.00
_cell.angle_beta   90.00
_cell.angle_gamma   90.00
#
_symmetry.space_group_name_H-M   'P 1'
#
loop_
_entity.id
_entity.type
_entity.pdbx_description
1 polymer ?
#
loop_
_entity_poly.entity_id
_entity_poly.type
_entity_poly.pdbx_seq_one_letter_code
_entity_poly.pdbx_strand_id
1 'polypeptide(L)'
;MAMKENDQIIKENNCETKMGLPCVLEAFTSIFETGSISNKCCGELVVLGKVCHSALVKRTLENLLFKDLCPSKIIAKSIQTWNNCLALIDSPSLSA
;
A
#
# COMPACT_ATOMS: atom_id res chain seq x y z
N MET A 1 15.75 14.46 -5.73
CA MET A 1 15.16 14.10 -7.04
C MET A 1 14.08 13.01 -6.96
N ALA A 2 13.89 12.35 -5.80
CA ALA A 2 12.96 11.22 -5.64
C ALA A 2 11.44 11.55 -5.75
N MET A 3 11.00 12.73 -5.26
CA MET A 3 9.58 13.16 -5.38
C MET A 3 9.04 13.06 -6.82
N LYS A 4 9.88 13.39 -7.82
CA LYS A 4 9.44 13.36 -9.22
C LYS A 4 9.26 11.94 -9.76
N GLU A 5 9.96 10.96 -9.21
CA GLU A 5 9.90 9.57 -9.70
C GLU A 5 8.62 8.88 -9.23
N ASN A 6 8.32 8.93 -7.92
CA ASN A 6 7.11 8.30 -7.38
C ASN A 6 5.84 8.97 -7.92
N ASP A 7 5.81 10.30 -8.01
CA ASP A 7 4.68 11.05 -8.58
C ASP A 7 4.42 10.66 -10.04
N GLN A 8 5.49 10.50 -10.84
CA GLN A 8 5.38 10.06 -12.23
C GLN A 8 4.82 8.63 -12.32
N ILE A 9 5.35 7.69 -11.54
CA ILE A 9 4.87 6.30 -11.48
C ILE A 9 3.39 6.26 -11.11
N ILE A 10 2.98 7.03 -10.10
CA ILE A 10 1.59 7.09 -9.62
C ILE A 10 0.66 7.57 -10.73
N LYS A 11 1.06 8.63 -11.44
CA LYS A 11 0.30 9.21 -12.55
C LYS A 11 0.21 8.25 -13.75
N GLU A 12 1.33 7.69 -14.20
CA GLU A 12 1.38 6.80 -15.37
C GLU A 12 0.59 5.50 -15.16
N ASN A 13 0.50 5.02 -13.93
CA ASN A 13 -0.20 3.77 -13.59
C ASN A 13 -1.63 4.00 -13.07
N ASN A 14 -2.14 5.23 -13.09
CA ASN A 14 -3.47 5.62 -12.59
C ASN A 14 -3.76 5.11 -11.17
N CYS A 15 -2.74 5.11 -10.30
CA CYS A 15 -2.80 4.41 -9.01
C CYS A 15 -3.91 4.91 -8.10
N GLU A 16 -4.18 6.22 -8.10
CA GLU A 16 -5.14 6.86 -7.18
C GLU A 16 -6.61 6.46 -7.44
N THR A 17 -6.90 5.82 -8.58
CA THR A 17 -8.27 5.44 -8.98
C THR A 17 -8.62 3.98 -8.74
N LYS A 18 -7.63 3.15 -8.36
CA LYS A 18 -7.77 1.68 -8.34
C LYS A 18 -8.26 1.10 -7.01
N MET A 19 -8.36 1.92 -5.96
CA MET A 19 -8.72 1.48 -4.62
C MET A 19 -9.73 2.46 -4.01
N GLY A 20 -10.76 1.93 -3.35
CA GLY A 20 -11.76 2.74 -2.68
C GLY A 20 -11.20 3.44 -1.45
N LEU A 21 -11.68 4.65 -1.17
CA LEU A 21 -11.24 5.45 -0.02
C LEU A 21 -11.25 4.68 1.32
N PRO A 22 -12.27 3.85 1.66
CA PRO A 22 -12.23 3.08 2.90
C PRO A 22 -11.02 2.15 2.98
N CYS A 23 -10.69 1.46 1.89
CA CYS A 23 -9.57 0.55 1.84
C CYS A 23 -8.22 1.28 1.78
N VAL A 24 -8.16 2.46 1.14
CA VAL A 24 -6.98 3.35 1.22
C VAL A 24 -6.67 3.73 2.66
N LEU A 25 -7.67 4.16 3.44
CA LEU A 25 -7.49 4.53 4.84
C LEU A 25 -7.05 3.34 5.69
N GLU A 26 -7.67 2.17 5.49
CA GLU A 26 -7.32 0.96 6.23
C GLU A 26 -5.89 0.48 5.93
N ALA A 27 -5.49 0.48 4.64
CA ALA A 27 -4.12 0.17 4.25
C ALA A 27 -3.12 1.18 4.83
N PHE A 28 -3.46 2.48 4.83
CA PHE A 28 -2.65 3.52 5.44
C PHE A 28 -2.46 3.27 6.94
N THR A 29 -3.53 3.08 7.71
CA THR A 29 -3.47 2.78 9.15
C THR A 29 -2.68 1.50 9.42
N SER A 30 -2.86 0.47 8.59
CA SER A 30 -2.10 -0.77 8.72
C SER A 30 -0.59 -0.57 8.50
N ILE A 31 -0.16 0.36 7.66
CA ILE A 31 1.26 0.56 7.31
C ILE A 31 1.94 1.65 8.17
N PHE A 32 1.26 2.75 8.43
CA PHE A 32 1.85 3.95 9.06
C PHE A 32 1.56 4.07 10.55
N GLU A 33 0.57 3.34 11.05
CA GLU A 33 0.14 3.39 12.45
C GLU A 33 0.17 1.98 13.05
N THR A 34 -0.85 1.62 13.84
CA THR A 34 -1.03 0.30 14.45
C THR A 34 -2.38 -0.24 13.97
N GLY A 35 -2.37 -1.29 13.16
CA GLY A 35 -3.59 -1.84 12.57
C GLY A 35 -3.32 -3.00 11.62
N SER A 36 -4.39 -3.65 11.19
CA SER A 36 -4.41 -4.74 10.22
C SER A 36 -5.31 -4.38 9.05
N ILE A 37 -4.97 -4.88 7.87
CA ILE A 37 -5.83 -4.81 6.69
C ILE A 37 -6.78 -6.02 6.66
N SER A 38 -8.03 -5.79 6.25
CA SER A 38 -9.08 -6.78 6.09
C SER A 38 -8.93 -7.54 4.76
N ASN A 39 -9.52 -8.73 4.69
CA ASN A 39 -9.52 -9.54 3.45
C ASN A 39 -10.15 -8.79 2.26
N LYS A 40 -11.21 -8.00 2.52
CA LYS A 40 -11.85 -7.16 1.50
C LYS A 40 -10.85 -6.15 0.92
N CYS A 41 -10.18 -5.39 1.79
CA CYS A 41 -9.24 -4.37 1.35
C CYS A 41 -7.93 -4.96 0.81
N CYS A 42 -7.58 -6.20 1.18
CA CYS A 42 -6.51 -6.94 0.53
C CYS A 42 -6.81 -7.20 -0.95
N GLY A 43 -8.05 -7.54 -1.32
CA GLY A 43 -8.44 -7.70 -2.72
C GLY A 43 -8.21 -6.43 -3.54
N GLU A 44 -8.67 -5.29 -3.02
CA GLU A 44 -8.45 -3.99 -3.68
C GLU A 44 -6.98 -3.58 -3.71
N LEU A 45 -6.20 -3.88 -2.66
CA LEU A 45 -4.76 -3.62 -2.62
C LEU A 45 -4.02 -4.44 -3.69
N VAL A 46 -4.39 -5.70 -3.90
CA VAL A 46 -3.79 -6.54 -4.94
C VAL A 46 -4.16 -6.02 -6.34
N VAL A 47 -5.40 -5.57 -6.56
CA VAL A 47 -5.84 -4.92 -7.81
C VAL A 47 -5.11 -3.61 -8.08
N LEU A 48 -4.87 -2.79 -7.04
CA LEU A 48 -4.04 -1.58 -7.12
C LEU A 48 -2.64 -1.93 -7.69
N GLY A 49 -2.08 -3.05 -7.26
CA GLY A 49 -0.84 -3.61 -7.78
C GLY A 49 0.41 -3.13 -7.03
N LYS A 50 1.45 -3.96 -7.05
CA LYS A 50 2.69 -3.75 -6.26
C LYS A 50 3.41 -2.46 -6.59
N VAL A 51 3.41 -2.08 -7.86
CA VAL A 51 4.05 -0.84 -8.36
C VAL A 51 3.40 0.38 -7.71
N CYS A 52 2.07 0.47 -7.80
CA CYS A 52 1.29 1.54 -7.20
C CYS A 52 1.41 1.58 -5.68
N HIS A 53 1.26 0.41 -5.02
CA HIS A 53 1.45 0.28 -3.58
C HIS A 53 2.80 0.84 -3.11
N SER A 54 3.88 0.40 -3.76
CA SER A 54 5.24 0.82 -3.40
C SER A 54 5.46 2.32 -3.63
N ALA A 55 4.98 2.85 -4.76
CA ALA A 55 5.14 4.27 -5.10
C ALA A 55 4.35 5.18 -4.14
N LEU A 56 3.11 4.80 -3.78
CA LEU A 56 2.28 5.56 -2.84
C LEU A 56 2.89 5.59 -1.43
N VAL A 57 3.42 4.47 -0.94
CA VAL A 57 4.10 4.41 0.37
C VAL A 57 5.35 5.28 0.37
N LYS A 58 6.17 5.22 -0.69
CA LYS A 58 7.37 6.05 -0.81
C LYS A 58 7.04 7.54 -0.90
N ARG A 59 6.06 7.93 -1.72
CA ARG A 59 5.56 9.32 -1.82
C ARG A 59 5.08 9.83 -0.46
N THR A 60 4.41 8.99 0.31
CA THR A 60 3.95 9.34 1.66
C THR A 60 5.13 9.61 2.60
N LEU A 61 6.16 8.75 2.59
CA LEU A 61 7.37 8.94 3.39
C LEU A 61 8.20 10.18 2.99
N GLU A 62 8.05 10.67 1.76
CA GLU A 62 8.68 11.91 1.30
C GLU A 62 7.99 13.16 1.86
N ASN A 63 6.75 13.05 2.34
CA ASN A 63 6.02 14.16 2.92
C ASN A 63 6.58 14.49 4.32
N LEU A 64 6.87 15.78 4.55
CA LEU A 64 7.43 16.31 5.79
C LEU A 64 6.59 16.00 7.04
N LEU A 65 5.30 15.72 6.88
CA LEU A 65 4.42 15.28 7.97
C LEU A 65 4.84 13.93 8.58
N PHE A 66 5.60 13.11 7.84
CA PHE A 66 6.02 11.77 8.26
C PHE A 66 7.52 11.66 8.52
N LYS A 67 8.23 12.80 8.62
CA LYS A 67 9.70 12.86 8.77
C LYS A 67 10.24 12.15 10.02
N ASP A 68 9.41 12.06 11.07
CA ASP A 68 9.77 11.46 12.35
C ASP A 68 9.56 9.94 12.38
N LEU A 69 8.91 9.37 11.34
CA LEU A 69 8.79 7.93 11.18
C LEU A 69 10.11 7.31 10.71
N CYS A 70 10.42 6.10 11.16
CA CYS A 70 11.55 5.34 10.65
C CYS A 70 11.22 4.75 9.27
N PRO A 71 11.81 5.22 8.15
CA PRO A 71 11.41 4.77 6.82
C PRO A 71 11.59 3.26 6.62
N SER A 72 12.67 2.68 7.16
CA SER A 72 12.94 1.24 7.09
C SER A 72 11.85 0.40 7.76
N LYS A 73 11.31 0.85 8.90
CA LYS A 73 10.22 0.15 9.60
C LYS A 73 8.92 0.21 8.79
N ILE A 74 8.59 1.37 8.23
CA ILE A 74 7.39 1.56 7.40
C ILE A 74 7.48 0.73 6.12
N ILE A 75 8.64 0.72 5.46
CA ILE A 75 8.86 -0.10 4.27
C ILE A 75 8.75 -1.59 4.58
N ALA A 76 9.32 -2.06 5.70
CA ALA A 76 9.17 -3.46 6.12
C ALA A 76 7.70 -3.83 6.38
N LYS A 77 6.94 -2.95 7.05
CA LYS A 77 5.52 -3.15 7.32
C LYS A 77 4.67 -3.12 6.05
N SER A 78 5.01 -2.26 5.11
CA SER A 78 4.40 -2.19 3.78
C SER A 78 4.60 -3.48 2.97
N ILE A 79 5.81 -4.05 3.00
CA ILE A 79 6.12 -5.34 2.37
C ILE A 79 5.34 -6.48 3.03
N GLN A 80 5.29 -6.50 4.37
CA GLN A 80 4.53 -7.50 5.11
C GLN A 80 3.03 -7.44 4.78
N THR A 81 2.44 -6.24 4.75
CA THR A 81 1.03 -6.03 4.39
C THR A 81 0.73 -6.54 2.99
N TRP A 82 1.59 -6.20 2.01
CA TRP A 82 1.46 -6.68 0.64
C TRP A 82 1.51 -8.21 0.55
N ASN A 83 2.49 -8.84 1.20
CA ASN A 83 2.66 -10.30 1.15
C ASN A 83 1.50 -11.02 1.84
N ASN A 84 0.98 -10.49 2.95
CA ASN A 84 -0.19 -11.04 3.62
C ASN A 84 -1.42 -11.00 2.70
N CYS A 85 -1.63 -9.90 1.98
CA CYS A 85 -2.74 -9.80 1.04
C CYS A 85 -2.59 -10.71 -0.18
N LEU A 86 -1.38 -10.87 -0.72
CA LEU A 86 -1.14 -11.83 -1.81
C LEU A 86 -1.44 -13.26 -1.37
N ALA A 87 -0.95 -13.67 -0.19
CA ALA A 87 -1.15 -15.02 0.32
C ALA A 87 -2.64 -15.40 0.50
N LEU A 88 -3.51 -14.41 0.75
CA LEU A 88 -4.95 -14.63 0.84
C LEU A 88 -5.61 -14.92 -0.52
N ILE A 89 -5.09 -14.36 -1.60
CA ILE A 89 -5.60 -14.59 -2.97
C ILE A 89 -5.04 -15.89 -3.54
N ASP A 90 -3.77 -16.21 -3.26
CA ASP A 90 -3.13 -17.47 -3.66
C ASP A 90 -3.63 -18.68 -2.84
N SER A 91 -4.38 -18.47 -1.75
CA SER A 91 -4.97 -19.56 -0.97
C SER A 91 -6.14 -20.18 -1.74
N PRO A 92 -6.10 -21.50 -2.04
CA PRO A 92 -7.21 -22.18 -2.73
C PRO A 92 -8.52 -22.23 -1.92
N SER A 93 -8.53 -21.71 -0.69
CA SER A 93 -9.67 -21.77 0.24
C SER A 93 -10.84 -20.84 -0.09
N LEU A 94 -10.70 -19.90 -1.05
CA LEU A 94 -11.83 -19.10 -1.55
C LEU A 94 -12.60 -19.74 -2.72
N SER A 95 -12.26 -20.98 -3.08
CA SER A 95 -13.03 -21.80 -4.02
C SER A 95 -13.94 -22.77 -3.27
N ALA A 96 -14.97 -22.25 -2.60
CA ALA A 96 -16.05 -23.05 -2.00
C ALA A 96 -17.39 -22.36 -2.23
#